data_AF-A0AAP0JD59-F1
#
_entry.id   AF-A0AAP0JD59-F1
#
_cell.length_a   1.000
_cell.length_b   1.000
_cell.length_c   1.000
_cell.angle_alpha   90.00
_cell.angle_beta   90.00
_cell.angle_gamma   90.00
#
_symmetry.space_group_name_H-M   'P 1'
#
loop_
_entity.id
_entity.type
_entity.pdbx_description
1 polymer ?
#
loop_
_entity_poly.entity_id
_entity_poly.type
_entity_poly.pdbx_seq_one_letter_code
_entity_poly.pdbx_strand_id
1 'polypeptide(L)'
;MRLHIVHSMKDPSIAAFWLMTMPQILGGFNYDDDVKQKIWWQYKESMRYDQLRDVVAKRKPGWEHLQEALISLDPLRARDDPVIVKNIPFYKAKKALVAEVMKLSVPPRPQEWGDLNLPLNASLWSKEELKDPKKQLEMTVLLNAQREMADKILDSQWETKWRQDKLNELLEEKVRPYIQSIDNGVLPQPIIIQSHNQEHKKSRRQKRWWLF
;
A
#
# COMPACT_ATOMS: atom_id res chain seq x y z
N MET A 1 23.48 8.43 -1.14
CA MET A 1 23.94 8.86 0.21
C MET A 1 22.84 9.41 1.12
N ARG A 2 21.92 10.28 0.66
CA ARG A 2 20.90 10.90 1.55
C ARG A 2 19.93 9.93 2.25
N LEU A 3 19.52 8.83 1.61
CA LEU A 3 18.57 7.87 2.21
C LEU A 3 19.13 7.11 3.43
N HIS A 4 20.44 6.85 3.47
CA HIS A 4 21.07 6.15 4.59
C HIS A 4 21.16 7.00 5.86
N ILE A 5 21.36 8.31 5.70
CA ILE A 5 21.47 9.26 6.82
C ILE A 5 20.12 9.41 7.52
N VAL A 6 19.03 9.56 6.75
CA VAL A 6 17.68 9.68 7.33
C VAL A 6 17.28 8.40 8.10
N HIS A 7 17.68 7.23 7.61
CA HIS A 7 17.39 5.98 8.31
C HIS A 7 18.24 5.81 9.59
N SER A 8 19.50 6.24 9.58
CA SER A 8 20.37 6.18 10.77
C SER A 8 19.98 7.20 11.84
N MET A 9 19.35 8.31 11.46
CA MET A 9 18.77 9.29 12.39
C MET A 9 17.56 8.75 13.20
N LYS A 10 17.13 7.49 12.99
CA LYS A 10 16.24 6.82 13.95
C LYS A 10 16.87 6.64 15.33
N ASP A 11 18.20 6.54 15.38
CA ASP A 11 18.95 6.52 16.65
C ASP A 11 19.10 7.97 17.17
N PRO A 12 18.63 8.26 18.41
CA PRO A 12 18.77 9.58 19.02
C PRO A 12 20.21 10.11 19.07
N SER A 13 21.20 9.24 19.25
CA SER A 13 22.61 9.62 19.35
C SER A 13 23.17 10.08 18.00
N ILE A 14 22.83 9.35 16.94
CA ILE A 14 23.19 9.67 15.56
C ILE A 14 22.45 10.94 15.12
N ALA A 15 21.18 11.09 15.48
CA ALA A 15 20.42 12.31 15.20
C ALA A 15 21.02 13.55 15.87
N ALA A 16 21.42 13.46 17.15
CA ALA A 16 22.07 14.56 17.85
C ALA A 16 23.38 14.98 17.16
N PHE A 17 24.19 14.01 16.72
CA PHE A 17 25.40 14.27 15.95
C PHE A 17 25.10 15.03 14.65
N TRP A 18 24.16 14.55 13.83
CA TRP A 18 23.84 15.19 12.55
C TRP A 18 23.17 16.56 12.69
N LEU A 19 22.29 16.73 13.68
CA LEU A 19 21.50 17.96 13.84
C LEU A 19 22.22 19.06 14.61
N MET A 20 23.15 18.72 15.50
CA MET A 20 23.82 19.70 16.38
C MET A 20 25.33 19.73 16.19
N THR A 21 25.99 18.57 16.20
CA THR A 21 27.46 18.48 16.22
C THR A 21 28.08 18.68 14.84
N MET A 22 27.48 18.14 13.78
CA MET A 22 27.98 18.29 12.41
C MET A 22 28.00 19.75 11.93
N PRO A 23 26.93 20.56 12.13
CA PRO A 23 26.96 21.99 11.83
C PRO A 23 28.05 22.75 12.61
N GLN A 24 28.34 22.36 13.86
CA GLN A 24 29.43 22.94 14.65
C GLN A 24 30.81 22.62 14.04
N ILE A 25 31.05 21.36 13.69
CA ILE A 25 32.34 20.90 13.15
C ILE A 25 32.62 21.49 11.76
N LEU A 26 31.62 21.50 10.87
CA LEU A 26 31.80 21.93 9.48
C LEU A 26 31.57 23.42 9.26
N GLY A 27 30.68 24.04 10.04
CA GLY A 27 30.25 25.43 9.87
C GLY A 27 30.81 26.39 10.91
N GLY A 28 31.51 25.91 11.95
CA GLY A 28 32.08 26.74 13.01
C GLY A 28 31.06 27.47 13.88
N PHE A 29 29.78 27.10 13.78
CA PHE A 29 28.67 27.77 14.45
C PHE A 29 28.20 26.95 15.65
N ASN A 30 28.12 27.59 16.82
CA ASN A 30 27.57 26.96 18.02
C ASN A 30 26.13 27.42 18.23
N TYR A 31 25.21 26.45 18.29
CA TYR A 31 23.84 26.73 18.70
C TYR A 31 23.80 27.06 20.20
N ASP A 32 23.04 28.09 20.57
CA ASP A 32 22.63 28.31 21.94
C ASP A 32 21.73 27.16 22.43
N ASP A 33 21.67 26.97 23.75
CA ASP A 33 21.01 25.79 24.34
C ASP A 33 19.49 25.79 24.11
N ASP A 34 18.86 26.95 24.00
CA ASP A 34 17.45 27.10 23.62
C ASP A 34 17.19 26.66 22.18
N VAL A 35 18.11 26.98 21.25
CA VAL A 35 18.02 26.56 19.85
C VAL A 35 18.26 25.05 19.73
N LYS A 36 19.24 24.49 20.46
CA LYS A 36 19.44 23.03 20.52
C LYS A 36 18.20 22.33 21.05
N GLN A 37 17.59 22.84 22.11
CA GLN A 37 16.34 22.29 22.63
C GLN A 37 15.24 22.34 21.57
N LYS A 38 15.05 23.47 20.88
CA LYS A 38 14.03 23.60 19.83
C LYS A 38 14.24 22.60 18.69
N ILE A 39 15.48 22.43 18.22
CA ILE A 39 15.85 21.44 17.20
C ILE A 39 15.54 20.03 17.69
N TRP A 40 15.87 19.73 18.94
CA TRP A 40 15.60 18.42 19.54
C TRP A 40 14.11 18.12 19.69
N TRP A 41 13.31 19.11 20.08
CA TRP A 41 11.86 19.01 20.13
C TRP A 41 11.25 18.73 18.76
N GLN A 42 11.70 19.44 17.73
CA GLN A 42 11.26 19.19 16.35
C GLN A 42 11.64 17.79 15.87
N TYR A 43 12.86 17.34 16.18
CA TYR A 43 13.30 15.97 15.88
C TYR A 43 12.38 14.94 16.55
N LYS A 44 12.13 15.06 17.86
CA LYS A 44 11.25 14.15 18.59
C LYS A 44 9.84 14.10 18.01
N GLU A 45 9.29 15.25 17.62
CA GLU A 45 7.96 15.33 17.02
C GLU A 45 7.92 14.64 15.65
N SER A 46 8.95 14.85 14.81
CA SER A 46 9.07 14.16 13.52
C SER A 46 9.24 12.64 13.67
N MET A 47 9.99 12.19 14.67
CA MET A 47 10.20 10.78 14.97
C MET A 47 8.91 10.11 15.45
N ARG A 48 8.08 10.81 16.21
CA ARG A 48 6.76 10.32 16.63
C ARG A 48 5.88 10.02 15.41
N TYR A 49 5.89 10.90 14.41
CA TYR A 49 5.19 10.66 13.15
C TYR A 49 5.73 9.41 12.45
N ASP A 50 7.05 9.29 12.31
CA ASP A 50 7.67 8.16 11.60
C ASP A 50 7.45 6.81 12.30
N GLN A 51 7.49 6.78 13.62
CA GLN A 51 7.17 5.58 14.41
C GLN A 51 5.71 5.15 14.20
N LEU A 52 4.77 6.11 14.26
CA LEU A 52 3.36 5.82 14.05
C LEU A 52 3.10 5.38 12.60
N ARG A 53 3.78 6.00 11.62
CA ARG A 53 3.76 5.61 10.21
C ARG A 53 4.24 4.18 10.00
N ASP A 54 5.32 3.77 10.66
CA ASP A 54 5.84 2.40 10.59
C ASP A 54 4.82 1.38 11.15
N VAL A 55 4.04 1.75 12.16
CA VAL A 55 2.96 0.89 12.69
C VAL A 55 1.77 0.83 11.73
N VAL A 56 1.34 1.96 11.17
CA VAL A 56 0.27 2.00 10.15
C VAL A 56 0.66 1.22 8.91
N ALA A 57 1.93 1.29 8.49
CA ALA A 57 2.46 0.53 7.36
C ALA A 57 2.34 -0.99 7.56
N LYS A 58 2.42 -1.49 8.80
CA LYS A 58 2.21 -2.91 9.13
C LYS A 58 0.75 -3.36 9.01
N ARG A 59 -0.22 -2.43 8.91
CA ARG A 59 -1.66 -2.70 8.73
C ARG A 59 -2.24 -3.70 9.74
N LYS A 60 -1.80 -3.61 10.99
CA LYS A 60 -2.39 -4.40 12.09
C LYS A 60 -3.84 -3.94 12.37
N PRO A 61 -4.72 -4.80 12.91
CA PRO A 61 -6.09 -4.41 13.25
C PRO A 61 -6.13 -3.08 14.05
N GLY A 62 -7.02 -2.16 13.68
CA GLY A 62 -7.08 -0.82 14.28
C GLY A 62 -6.13 0.21 13.66
N TRP A 63 -5.43 -0.13 12.56
CA TRP A 63 -4.58 0.81 11.81
C TRP A 63 -5.36 2.02 11.29
N GLU A 64 -6.68 1.91 11.13
CA GLU A 64 -7.54 3.00 10.68
C GLU A 64 -7.49 4.18 11.67
N HIS A 65 -7.60 3.90 12.96
CA HIS A 65 -7.51 4.92 14.02
C HIS A 65 -6.10 5.50 14.13
N LEU A 66 -5.08 4.67 13.91
CA LEU A 66 -3.68 5.13 13.90
C LEU A 66 -3.41 6.04 12.68
N GLN A 67 -4.10 5.80 11.56
CA GLN A 67 -4.04 6.67 10.40
C GLN A 67 -4.69 8.03 10.70
N GLU A 68 -5.85 8.05 11.37
CA GLU A 68 -6.49 9.29 11.82
C GLU A 68 -5.56 10.09 12.74
N ALA A 69 -4.84 9.41 13.63
CA ALA A 69 -3.83 10.04 14.47
C ALA A 69 -2.67 10.66 13.65
N LEU A 70 -2.18 9.99 12.59
CA LEU A 70 -1.16 10.57 11.69
C LEU A 70 -1.66 11.84 11.00
N ILE A 71 -2.90 11.82 10.50
CA ILE A 71 -3.53 12.95 9.83
C ILE A 71 -3.69 14.12 10.82
N SER A 72 -4.02 13.84 12.08
CA SER A 72 -4.14 14.88 13.12
C SER A 72 -2.79 15.47 13.53
N LEU A 73 -1.71 14.68 13.47
CA LEU A 73 -0.38 15.09 13.89
C LEU A 73 0.26 16.03 12.86
N ASP A 74 0.23 15.64 11.58
CA ASP A 74 0.77 16.42 10.48
C ASP A 74 -0.07 16.19 9.20
N PRO A 75 -1.10 17.04 8.95
CA PRO A 75 -2.00 16.86 7.82
C PRO A 75 -1.31 17.11 6.47
N LEU A 76 -0.29 17.97 6.44
CA LEU A 76 0.45 18.28 5.22
C LEU A 76 1.26 17.06 4.79
N ARG A 77 1.99 16.45 5.72
CA ARG A 77 2.78 15.25 5.44
C ARG A 77 1.91 14.03 5.15
N ALA A 78 0.80 13.87 5.87
CA ALA A 78 -0.12 12.75 5.66
C ALA A 78 -0.81 12.79 4.27
N ARG A 79 -1.04 13.98 3.70
CA ARG A 79 -1.68 14.13 2.39
C ARG A 79 -0.91 13.44 1.26
N ASP A 80 0.42 13.55 1.29
CA ASP A 80 1.31 13.07 0.24
C ASP A 80 1.95 11.71 0.58
N ASP A 81 1.66 11.15 1.77
CA ASP A 81 2.23 9.89 2.22
C ASP A 81 1.53 8.68 1.58
N PRO A 82 2.24 7.81 0.86
CA PRO A 82 1.66 6.61 0.23
C PRO A 82 1.10 5.59 1.24
N VAL A 83 1.47 5.69 2.51
CA VAL A 83 0.93 4.83 3.57
C VAL A 83 -0.51 5.23 3.94
N ILE A 84 -0.95 6.45 3.63
CA ILE A 84 -2.29 6.91 3.99
C ILE A 84 -3.31 6.46 2.94
N VAL A 85 -4.31 5.71 3.40
CA VAL A 85 -5.42 5.24 2.60
C VAL A 85 -6.53 6.28 2.60
N LYS A 86 -6.80 6.89 1.44
CA LYS A 86 -7.84 7.93 1.29
C LYS A 86 -9.25 7.39 1.48
N ASN A 87 -9.56 6.20 0.95
CA ASN A 87 -10.87 5.57 1.06
C ASN A 87 -10.74 4.19 1.73
N ILE A 88 -10.96 4.17 3.04
CA ILE A 88 -10.83 2.97 3.88
C ILE A 88 -11.85 1.88 3.50
N PRO A 89 -13.17 2.18 3.34
CA PRO A 89 -14.13 1.18 2.87
C PRO A 89 -13.75 0.53 1.54
N PHE A 90 -13.37 1.35 0.55
CA PHE A 90 -12.92 0.85 -0.75
C PHE A 90 -11.68 -0.04 -0.63
N TYR A 91 -10.70 0.38 0.18
CA TYR A 91 -9.49 -0.40 0.41
C TYR A 91 -9.79 -1.76 1.05
N LYS A 92 -10.67 -1.80 2.05
CA LYS A 92 -11.11 -3.05 2.70
C LYS A 92 -11.81 -3.97 1.71
N ALA A 93 -12.75 -3.44 0.93
CA ALA A 93 -13.46 -4.20 -0.10
C ALA A 93 -12.50 -4.77 -1.16
N LYS A 94 -11.58 -3.94 -1.67
CA LYS A 94 -10.54 -4.38 -2.61
C LYS A 94 -9.66 -5.48 -2.01
N LYS A 95 -9.23 -5.33 -0.76
CA LYS A 95 -8.41 -6.35 -0.08
C LYS A 95 -9.16 -7.66 0.14
N ALA A 96 -10.45 -7.61 0.46
CA ALA A 96 -11.28 -8.79 0.58
C ALA A 96 -11.38 -9.54 -0.76
N LEU A 97 -11.62 -8.81 -1.85
CA LEU A 97 -11.66 -9.38 -3.21
C LEU A 97 -10.32 -10.00 -3.61
N VAL A 98 -9.21 -9.30 -3.36
CA VAL A 98 -7.85 -9.87 -3.55
C VAL A 98 -7.70 -11.17 -2.76
N ALA A 99 -8.14 -11.21 -1.50
CA ALA A 99 -8.05 -12.42 -0.68
C ALA A 99 -8.91 -13.57 -1.20
N GLU A 100 -10.07 -13.28 -1.82
CA GLU A 100 -10.89 -14.28 -2.52
C GLU A 100 -10.15 -14.85 -3.74
N VAL A 101 -9.57 -13.99 -4.58
CA VAL A 101 -8.74 -14.42 -5.72
C VAL A 101 -7.54 -15.24 -5.25
N MET A 102 -6.92 -14.87 -4.13
CA MET A 102 -5.76 -15.60 -3.60
C MET A 102 -6.08 -17.04 -3.19
N LYS A 103 -7.35 -17.34 -2.86
CA LYS A 103 -7.82 -18.70 -2.53
C LYS A 103 -8.04 -19.56 -3.77
N LEU A 104 -8.18 -18.96 -4.95
CA LEU A 104 -8.38 -19.69 -6.19
C LEU A 104 -7.05 -20.31 -6.67
N SER A 105 -7.13 -21.54 -7.18
CA SER A 105 -6.00 -22.20 -7.81
C SER A 105 -5.72 -21.59 -9.19
N VAL A 106 -4.46 -21.26 -9.45
CA VAL A 106 -4.03 -20.69 -10.72
C VAL A 106 -4.01 -21.78 -11.79
N PRO A 107 -4.64 -21.58 -12.96
CA PRO A 107 -4.59 -22.55 -14.04
C PRO A 107 -3.18 -22.61 -14.66
N PRO A 108 -2.81 -23.74 -15.30
CA PRO A 108 -1.55 -23.84 -16.01
C PRO A 108 -1.45 -22.77 -17.11
N ARG A 109 -0.23 -22.34 -17.38
CA ARG A 109 0.07 -21.35 -18.41
C ARG A 109 -0.31 -21.91 -19.80
N PRO A 110 -1.01 -21.15 -20.65
CA PRO A 110 -1.25 -21.51 -22.05
C PRO A 110 0.07 -21.64 -22.83
N GLN A 111 0.14 -22.59 -23.78
CA GLN A 111 1.37 -22.83 -24.55
C GLN A 111 1.83 -21.62 -25.38
N GLU A 112 0.88 -20.80 -25.84
CA GLU A 112 1.15 -19.59 -26.63
C GLU A 112 1.47 -18.35 -25.76
N TRP A 113 1.64 -18.53 -24.45
CA TRP A 113 1.83 -17.42 -23.54
C TRP A 113 3.27 -16.97 -23.38
N GLY A 114 3.50 -15.74 -23.83
CA GLY A 114 4.71 -14.97 -23.59
C GLY A 114 5.87 -15.46 -24.43
N ASP A 115 6.57 -14.52 -25.04
CA ASP A 115 7.84 -14.78 -25.69
C ASP A 115 8.93 -14.04 -24.92
N LEU A 116 9.94 -14.77 -24.47
CA LEU A 116 11.04 -14.20 -23.72
C LEU A 116 12.28 -14.20 -24.60
N ASN A 117 12.79 -13.01 -24.89
CA ASN A 117 14.04 -12.87 -25.62
C ASN A 117 15.20 -13.34 -24.74
N LEU A 118 15.73 -14.51 -25.07
CA LEU A 118 16.78 -15.17 -24.31
C LEU A 118 18.19 -14.72 -24.78
N PRO A 119 19.12 -14.41 -23.85
CA PRO A 119 20.43 -13.89 -24.22
C PRO A 119 21.39 -14.97 -24.73
N LEU A 120 21.31 -16.21 -24.21
CA LEU A 120 22.15 -17.31 -24.68
C LEU A 120 21.44 -18.13 -25.75
N ASN A 121 22.13 -18.34 -26.86
CA ASN A 121 21.69 -19.17 -27.98
C ASN A 121 22.82 -20.10 -28.41
N ALA A 122 22.48 -21.33 -28.85
CA ALA A 122 23.46 -22.35 -29.28
C ALA A 122 24.44 -21.86 -30.36
N SER A 123 24.07 -20.82 -31.11
CA SER A 123 24.89 -20.16 -32.12
C SER A 123 26.05 -19.32 -31.55
N LEU A 124 26.06 -19.01 -30.25
CA LEU A 124 27.12 -18.21 -29.62
C LEU A 124 28.41 -19.00 -29.36
N TRP A 125 28.37 -20.33 -29.43
CA TRP A 125 29.53 -21.18 -29.24
C TRP A 125 30.20 -21.53 -30.57
N SER A 126 31.53 -21.43 -30.63
CA SER A 126 32.27 -21.79 -31.84
C SER A 126 32.36 -23.30 -32.00
N LYS A 127 32.40 -23.78 -33.25
CA LYS A 127 32.55 -25.21 -33.56
C LYS A 127 33.85 -25.81 -33.02
N GLU A 128 34.86 -24.98 -32.79
CA GLU A 128 36.15 -25.39 -32.25
C GLU A 128 36.08 -25.58 -30.74
N GLU A 129 35.42 -24.68 -30.01
CA GLU A 129 35.16 -24.82 -28.57
C GLU A 129 34.30 -26.04 -28.25
N LEU A 130 33.34 -26.34 -29.13
CA LEU A 130 32.48 -27.52 -29.00
C LEU A 130 33.21 -28.84 -29.28
N LYS A 131 34.50 -28.85 -29.66
CA LYS A 131 35.27 -30.11 -29.71
C LYS A 131 35.65 -30.60 -28.31
N ASP A 132 35.72 -29.70 -27.34
CA ASP A 132 36.03 -30.05 -25.95
C ASP A 132 34.77 -30.56 -25.24
N PRO A 133 34.77 -31.80 -24.69
CA PRO A 133 33.58 -32.37 -24.06
C PRO A 133 33.14 -31.58 -22.81
N LYS A 134 34.09 -30.93 -22.12
CA LYS A 134 33.79 -30.06 -20.97
C LYS A 134 32.99 -28.83 -21.38
N LYS A 135 33.37 -28.16 -22.47
CA LYS A 135 32.69 -26.97 -22.98
C LYS A 135 31.30 -27.29 -23.53
N GLN A 136 31.14 -28.45 -24.17
CA GLN A 136 29.82 -28.93 -24.58
C GLN A 136 28.89 -29.10 -23.37
N LEU A 137 29.36 -29.74 -22.30
CA LEU A 137 28.59 -29.91 -21.07
C LEU A 137 28.22 -28.56 -20.46
N GLU A 138 29.17 -27.63 -20.34
CA GLU A 138 28.91 -26.27 -19.85
C GLU A 138 27.81 -25.56 -20.65
N MET A 139 27.90 -25.58 -21.99
CA MET A 139 26.86 -25.01 -22.86
C MET A 139 25.48 -25.59 -22.55
N THR A 140 25.37 -26.93 -22.49
CA THR A 140 24.08 -27.58 -22.25
C THR A 140 23.49 -27.23 -20.89
N VAL A 141 24.33 -27.18 -19.85
CA VAL A 141 23.93 -26.79 -18.50
C VAL A 141 23.44 -25.35 -18.47
N LEU A 142 24.17 -24.42 -19.09
CA LEU A 142 23.80 -23.00 -19.14
C LEU A 142 22.50 -22.77 -19.93
N LEU A 143 22.35 -23.40 -21.08
CA LEU A 143 21.13 -23.29 -21.89
C LEU A 143 19.92 -23.88 -21.16
N ASN A 144 20.08 -25.03 -20.50
CA ASN A 144 19.00 -25.63 -19.71
C ASN A 144 18.64 -24.74 -18.51
N ALA A 145 19.64 -24.26 -17.76
CA ALA A 145 19.41 -23.36 -16.63
C ALA A 145 18.70 -22.07 -17.06
N GLN A 146 19.08 -21.49 -18.21
CA GLN A 146 18.40 -20.34 -18.78
C GLN A 146 16.94 -20.64 -19.12
N ARG A 147 16.66 -21.81 -19.70
CA ARG A 147 15.30 -22.25 -20.01
C ARG A 147 14.45 -22.42 -18.76
N GLU A 148 14.96 -23.09 -17.74
CA GLU A 148 14.27 -23.29 -16.47
C GLU A 148 13.95 -21.95 -15.77
N MET A 149 14.87 -20.99 -15.83
CA MET A 149 14.62 -19.63 -15.32
C MET A 149 13.56 -18.91 -16.14
N ALA A 150 13.63 -19.01 -17.47
CA ALA A 150 12.65 -18.40 -18.37
C ALA A 150 11.24 -18.93 -18.13
N ASP A 151 11.09 -20.24 -17.97
CA ASP A 151 9.80 -20.87 -17.69
C ASP A 151 9.23 -20.41 -16.34
N LYS A 152 10.05 -20.35 -15.29
CA LYS A 152 9.63 -19.81 -13.98
C LYS A 152 9.19 -18.35 -14.06
N ILE A 153 9.89 -17.53 -14.86
CA ILE A 153 9.52 -16.13 -15.08
C ILE A 153 8.17 -16.07 -15.79
N LEU A 154 7.99 -16.82 -16.88
CA LEU A 154 6.75 -16.83 -17.65
C LEU A 154 5.56 -17.34 -16.83
N ASP A 155 5.76 -18.37 -16.01
CA ASP A 155 4.74 -18.89 -15.10
C ASP A 155 4.35 -17.84 -14.05
N SER A 156 5.31 -17.12 -13.46
CA SER A 156 5.03 -16.04 -12.52
C SER A 156 4.30 -14.85 -13.16
N GLN A 157 4.63 -14.53 -14.41
CA GLN A 157 3.95 -13.49 -15.19
C GLN A 157 2.52 -13.89 -15.52
N TRP A 158 2.32 -15.15 -15.94
CA TRP A 158 1.00 -15.72 -16.19
C TRP A 158 0.15 -15.69 -14.92
N GLU A 159 0.68 -16.19 -13.81
CA GLU A 159 -0.02 -16.18 -12.52
C GLU A 159 -0.44 -14.75 -12.12
N THR A 160 0.47 -13.79 -12.22
CA THR A 160 0.18 -12.39 -11.87
C THR A 160 -0.92 -11.82 -12.75
N LYS A 161 -0.84 -12.04 -14.08
CA LYS A 161 -1.85 -11.55 -15.02
C LYS A 161 -3.20 -12.24 -14.80
N TRP A 162 -3.22 -13.56 -14.64
CA TRP A 162 -4.45 -14.31 -14.37
C TRP A 162 -5.13 -13.84 -13.09
N ARG A 163 -4.39 -13.66 -11.98
CA ARG A 163 -4.96 -13.14 -10.72
C ARG A 163 -5.52 -11.72 -10.90
N GLN A 164 -4.85 -10.89 -11.69
CA GLN A 164 -5.32 -9.52 -11.97
C GLN A 164 -6.60 -9.52 -12.82
N ASP A 165 -6.65 -10.34 -13.86
CA ASP A 165 -7.82 -10.49 -14.73
C ASP A 165 -9.00 -11.05 -13.94
N LYS A 166 -8.76 -12.06 -13.10
CA LYS A 166 -9.81 -12.65 -12.25
C LYS A 166 -10.32 -11.68 -11.18
N LEU A 167 -9.46 -10.82 -10.65
CA LEU A 167 -9.86 -9.74 -9.76
C LEU A 167 -10.79 -8.74 -10.46
N ASN A 168 -10.48 -8.37 -11.70
CA ASN A 168 -11.33 -7.47 -12.48
C ASN A 168 -12.69 -8.11 -12.80
N GLU A 169 -12.70 -9.37 -13.20
CA GLU A 169 -13.93 -10.12 -13.49
C GLU A 169 -14.86 -10.20 -12.26
N LEU A 170 -14.32 -10.57 -11.09
CA LEU A 170 -15.09 -10.59 -9.84
C LEU A 170 -15.58 -9.20 -9.45
N LEU A 171 -14.80 -8.15 -9.70
CA LEU A 171 -15.22 -6.78 -9.44
C LEU A 171 -16.42 -6.40 -10.32
N GLU A 172 -16.36 -6.69 -11.61
CA GLU A 172 -17.46 -6.44 -12.54
C GLU A 172 -18.71 -7.21 -12.12
N GLU A 173 -18.59 -8.48 -11.77
CA GLU A 173 -19.70 -9.31 -11.28
C GLU A 173 -20.39 -8.70 -10.06
N LYS A 174 -19.60 -8.22 -9.08
CA LYS A 174 -20.14 -7.60 -7.85
C LYS A 174 -20.77 -6.24 -8.09
N VAL A 175 -20.28 -5.47 -9.08
CA VAL A 175 -20.77 -4.12 -9.38
C VAL A 175 -22.00 -4.14 -10.30
N ARG A 176 -22.09 -5.11 -11.21
CA ARG A 176 -23.18 -5.28 -12.18
C ARG A 176 -24.60 -5.10 -11.61
N PRO A 177 -25.00 -5.71 -10.47
CA PRO A 177 -26.34 -5.53 -9.93
C PRO A 177 -26.63 -4.07 -9.54
N TYR A 178 -25.62 -3.32 -9.08
CA TYR A 178 -25.80 -1.92 -8.71
C TYR A 178 -26.02 -1.04 -9.94
N ILE A 179 -25.30 -1.30 -11.05
CA ILE A 179 -25.49 -0.58 -12.32
C ILE A 179 -26.90 -0.84 -12.86
N GLN A 180 -27.32 -2.11 -12.93
CA GLN A 180 -28.65 -2.47 -13.43
C GLN A 180 -29.79 -1.92 -12.55
N SER A 181 -29.58 -1.79 -11.23
CA SER A 181 -30.57 -1.17 -10.34
C SER A 181 -30.76 0.34 -10.58
N ILE A 182 -29.71 1.04 -11.02
CA ILE A 182 -29.77 2.47 -11.35
C ILE A 182 -30.56 2.69 -12.64
N ASP A 183 -30.34 1.84 -13.65
CA ASP A 183 -31.06 1.92 -14.93
C ASP A 183 -32.57 1.63 -14.78
N ASN A 184 -32.95 0.85 -13.76
CA ASN A 184 -34.35 0.56 -13.43
C ASN A 184 -35.03 1.67 -12.59
N GLY A 185 -34.37 2.80 -12.34
CA GLY A 185 -34.95 3.97 -11.67
C GLY A 185 -35.26 3.77 -10.18
N VAL A 186 -34.93 2.62 -9.59
CA VAL A 186 -35.13 2.34 -8.17
C VAL A 186 -33.82 2.64 -7.44
N LEU A 187 -33.60 3.91 -7.11
CA LEU A 187 -32.57 4.25 -6.13
C LEU A 187 -32.87 3.47 -4.84
N PRO A 188 -31.94 2.65 -4.32
CA PRO A 188 -32.13 2.04 -3.00
C PRO A 188 -32.36 3.19 -2.03
N GLN A 189 -33.49 3.15 -1.33
CA GLN A 189 -33.81 4.17 -0.33
C GLN A 189 -32.60 4.31 0.57
N PRO A 190 -32.07 5.53 0.78
CA PRO A 190 -30.98 5.71 1.71
C PRO A 190 -31.44 5.09 3.02
N ILE A 191 -30.56 4.31 3.66
CA ILE A 191 -30.74 3.87 5.04
C ILE A 191 -30.59 5.13 5.91
N ILE A 192 -31.55 6.05 5.77
CA ILE A 192 -31.86 7.04 6.77
C ILE A 192 -32.38 6.18 7.89
N ILE A 193 -31.55 6.06 8.93
CA ILE A 193 -31.97 5.65 10.26
C ILE A 193 -33.33 6.30 10.48
N GLN A 194 -34.41 5.51 10.49
CA GLN A 194 -35.72 6.00 10.86
C GLN A 194 -35.56 6.56 12.27
N SER A 195 -35.39 7.87 12.37
CA SER A 195 -35.50 8.55 13.64
C SER A 195 -36.92 8.29 14.09
N HIS A 196 -37.09 7.38 15.03
CA HIS A 196 -38.33 7.11 15.71
C HIS A 196 -38.69 8.38 16.48
N ASN A 197 -39.34 9.33 15.80
CA ASN A 197 -39.75 10.59 16.40
C ASN A 197 -40.94 11.17 15.65
N GLN A 198 -42.05 10.44 15.67
CA GLN A 198 -43.38 11.01 15.48
C GLN A 198 -44.41 10.28 16.34
N GLU A 199 -44.63 10.80 17.55
CA GLU A 199 -45.89 10.82 18.30
C GLU A 199 -45.57 11.65 19.56
N HIS A 200 -46.02 12.89 19.78
CA HIS A 200 -47.35 13.44 19.58
C HIS A 200 -47.30 14.95 19.33
N LYS A 201 -47.95 15.40 18.27
CA LYS A 201 -48.55 16.74 18.23
C LYS A 201 -50.00 16.59 17.83
N LYS A 202 -50.89 16.79 18.80
CA LYS A 202 -52.08 17.67 18.72
C LYS A 202 -53.00 17.40 19.91
N SER A 203 -53.09 18.35 20.84
CA SER A 203 -54.35 19.07 20.99
C SER A 203 -54.12 20.44 21.63
N ARG A 204 -54.41 21.50 20.86
CA ARG A 204 -54.83 22.78 21.39
C ARG A 204 -56.26 22.57 21.88
N ARG A 205 -56.52 22.69 23.18
CA ARG A 205 -57.83 23.11 23.70
C ARG A 205 -57.65 23.79 25.07
N GLN A 206 -58.35 24.90 25.18
CA GLN A 206 -58.43 25.86 26.27
C GLN A 206 -58.57 25.23 27.66
N LYS A 207 -58.03 25.92 28.67
CA LYS A 207 -58.76 26.30 29.91
C LYS A 207 -58.00 27.42 30.63
N ARG A 208 -58.62 28.61 30.68
CA ARG A 208 -58.43 29.61 31.74
C ARG A 208 -59.08 29.08 33.03
N TRP A 209 -58.73 29.72 34.15
CA TRP A 209 -59.35 29.82 35.51
C TRP A 209 -58.24 29.55 36.55
N TRP A 210 -58.00 30.26 37.65
CA TRP A 210 -58.24 31.61 38.22
C TRP A 210 -57.25 31.71 39.41
N LEU A 211 -56.92 32.95 39.81
CA LEU A 211 -56.35 33.45 41.08
C LEU A 211 -56.10 32.44 42.22
N PHE A 212 -54.88 32.44 42.79
CA PHE A 212 -54.52 32.93 44.14
C PHE A 212 -53.01 33.16 44.21
#